data_AF-A0A4D5RZ74-F1
#
_entry.id   AF-A0A4D5RZ74-F1
#
_cell.length_a   1.000
_cell.length_b   1.000
_cell.length_c   1.000
_cell.angle_alpha   90.00
_cell.angle_beta   90.00
_cell.angle_gamma   90.00
#
_symmetry.space_group_name_H-M   'P 1'
#
loop_
_entity.id
_entity.type
_entity.pdbx_description
1 polymer ?
#
loop_
_entity_poly.entity_id
_entity_poly.type
_entity_poly.pdbx_seq_one_letter_code
_entity_poly.pdbx_strand_id
1 'polypeptide(L)'
;MTSSLGKLAEFCPDTSNIDVYLERFELFSSSNGIYASKKLPVFLTALGEKAYVTLRSLLLLKTPTEVKYEDAAKVLQQHYAPKRSMVTERYHFYRRQQEPSESIAQFIVALKRLASKHSFENFLEDALRDRLIVGLRTDAIRCRLFALPDNEVTWERVCNIATAMEA
;
A
#
# COMPACT_ATOMS: atom_id res chain seq x y z
N MET A 1 -11.04 -8.76 34.02
CA MET A 1 -11.56 -8.08 32.82
C MET A 1 -10.39 -7.76 31.93
N THR A 2 -10.19 -8.46 30.81
CA THR A 2 -9.18 -8.09 29.83
C THR A 2 -9.72 -6.92 29.02
N SER A 3 -9.32 -5.71 29.40
CA SER A 3 -9.56 -4.49 28.63
C SER A 3 -8.88 -4.66 27.27
N SER A 4 -9.65 -4.55 26.18
CA SER A 4 -9.06 -4.49 24.84
C SER A 4 -8.21 -3.21 24.72
N LEU A 5 -6.96 -3.36 24.30
CA LEU A 5 -6.07 -2.26 23.98
C LEU A 5 -6.51 -1.67 22.63
N GLY A 6 -7.20 -0.52 22.70
CA GLY A 6 -7.63 0.26 21.54
C GLY A 6 -8.88 -0.26 20.82
N LYS A 7 -9.23 0.42 19.72
CA LYS A 7 -10.34 0.06 18.83
C LYS A 7 -9.82 -0.05 17.39
N LEU A 8 -10.21 -1.10 16.69
CA LEU A 8 -9.99 -1.20 15.24
C LEU A 8 -11.20 -0.58 14.52
N ALA A 9 -10.94 0.37 13.63
CA ALA A 9 -12.00 0.93 12.77
C ALA A 9 -12.38 -0.07 11.68
N GLU A 10 -13.68 -0.18 11.38
CA GLU A 10 -14.22 -1.08 10.37
C GLU A 10 -13.62 -0.84 8.98
N PHE A 11 -13.67 -1.87 8.13
CA PHE A 11 -13.28 -1.74 6.74
C PHE A 11 -14.36 -1.00 5.96
N CYS A 12 -13.97 0.03 5.21
CA CYS A 12 -14.85 0.75 4.31
C CYS A 12 -14.49 0.40 2.86
N PRO A 13 -15.25 -0.48 2.17
CA PRO A 13 -14.95 -0.91 0.81
C PRO A 13 -14.74 0.22 -0.20
N ASP A 14 -15.44 1.34 -0.01
CA ASP A 14 -15.49 2.44 -0.97
C ASP A 14 -14.24 3.34 -0.91
N THR A 15 -13.54 3.35 0.23
CA THR A 15 -12.47 4.34 0.51
C THR A 15 -11.18 3.74 1.06
N SER A 16 -11.23 2.52 1.58
CA SER A 16 -10.10 1.89 2.29
C SER A 16 -9.39 0.86 1.43
N ASN A 17 -8.10 0.64 1.70
CA ASN A 17 -7.33 -0.45 1.12
C ASN A 17 -7.47 -1.71 2.00
N ILE A 18 -7.91 -2.83 1.43
CA ILE A 18 -8.08 -4.09 2.15
C ILE A 18 -6.77 -4.63 2.72
N ASP A 19 -5.64 -4.47 2.02
CA ASP A 19 -4.34 -4.94 2.49
C ASP A 19 -3.94 -4.22 3.79
N VAL A 20 -4.09 -2.89 3.80
CA VAL A 20 -3.84 -2.05 4.99
C VAL A 20 -4.77 -2.40 6.14
N TYR A 21 -6.04 -2.73 5.85
CA TYR A 21 -6.97 -3.18 6.88
C TYR A 21 -6.57 -4.53 7.48
N LEU A 22 -6.18 -5.50 6.66
CA LEU A 22 -5.72 -6.82 7.11
C LEU A 22 -4.45 -6.69 7.96
N GLU A 23 -3.47 -5.87 7.56
CA GLU A 23 -2.28 -5.57 8.36
C GLU A 23 -2.63 -4.98 9.74
N ARG A 24 -3.54 -3.99 9.77
CA ARG A 24 -4.03 -3.39 11.03
C ARG A 24 -4.76 -4.41 11.90
N PHE A 25 -5.52 -5.31 11.29
CA PHE A 25 -6.20 -6.39 12.00
C PHE A 25 -5.21 -7.38 12.62
N GLU A 26 -4.14 -7.75 11.92
CA GLU A 26 -3.07 -8.60 12.46
C GLU A 26 -2.37 -7.96 13.66
N LEU A 27 -2.06 -6.66 13.57
CA LEU A 27 -1.49 -5.89 14.68
C LEU A 27 -2.45 -5.83 15.87
N PHE A 28 -3.74 -5.59 15.62
CA PHE A 28 -4.78 -5.56 16.65
C PHE A 28 -4.94 -6.93 17.33
N SER A 29 -4.99 -8.01 16.55
CA SER A 29 -5.09 -9.40 17.02
C SER A 29 -3.91 -9.74 17.92
N SER A 30 -2.69 -9.41 17.48
CA SER A 30 -1.46 -9.69 18.21
C SER A 30 -1.36 -8.89 19.50
N SER A 31 -1.66 -7.59 19.45
CA SER A 31 -1.59 -6.68 20.60
C SER A 31 -2.61 -7.03 21.70
N ASN A 32 -3.73 -7.63 21.32
CA ASN A 32 -4.80 -8.03 22.25
C ASN A 32 -4.74 -9.51 22.66
N GLY A 33 -3.70 -10.25 22.26
CA GLY A 33 -3.56 -11.67 22.59
C GLY A 33 -4.70 -12.54 22.05
N ILE A 34 -5.22 -12.20 20.87
CA ILE A 34 -6.31 -12.95 20.24
C ILE A 34 -5.73 -14.23 19.64
N TYR A 35 -5.96 -15.35 20.31
CA TYR A 35 -5.52 -16.68 19.87
C TYR A 35 -6.31 -17.17 18.64
N ALA A 36 -5.75 -18.15 17.92
CA ALA A 36 -6.27 -18.65 16.64
C ALA A 36 -7.77 -19.00 16.65
N SER A 37 -8.28 -19.58 17.74
CA SER A 37 -9.70 -19.96 17.87
C SER A 37 -10.67 -18.77 17.91
N LYS A 38 -10.21 -17.59 18.33
CA LYS A 38 -11.02 -16.37 18.41
C LYS A 38 -10.74 -15.39 17.27
N LYS A 39 -9.69 -15.63 16.48
CA LYS A 39 -9.26 -14.72 15.41
C LYS A 39 -10.34 -14.50 14.36
N LEU A 40 -10.95 -15.56 13.84
CA LEU A 40 -12.03 -15.46 12.86
C LEU A 40 -13.28 -14.74 13.42
N PRO A 41 -13.86 -15.12 14.57
CA PRO A 41 -15.00 -14.38 15.14
C PRO A 41 -14.73 -12.89 15.34
N VAL A 42 -13.54 -12.53 15.83
CA VAL A 42 -13.16 -11.12 16.02
C VAL A 42 -13.00 -10.41 14.67
N PHE A 43 -12.42 -11.09 13.67
CA PHE A 43 -12.30 -10.55 12.31
C PHE A 43 -13.67 -10.24 11.70
N LEU A 44 -14.58 -11.21 11.74
CA LEU A 44 -15.92 -11.09 11.17
C LEU A 44 -16.75 -9.97 11.80
N THR A 45 -16.56 -9.73 13.10
CA THR A 45 -17.26 -8.66 13.83
C THR A 45 -16.60 -7.29 13.63
N ALA A 46 -15.29 -7.23 13.40
CA ALA A 46 -14.57 -5.98 13.13
C ALA A 46 -14.66 -5.52 11.66
N LEU A 47 -15.01 -6.42 10.74
CA LEU A 47 -15.05 -6.19 9.29
C LEU A 47 -15.99 -5.05 8.86
N GLY A 48 -17.10 -4.88 9.58
CA GLY A 48 -18.22 -4.03 9.16
C GLY A 48 -19.19 -4.74 8.22
N GLU A 49 -20.45 -4.27 8.21
CA GLU A 49 -21.58 -4.95 7.57
C GLU A 49 -21.37 -5.18 6.06
N LYS A 50 -21.00 -4.13 5.31
CA LYS A 50 -20.81 -4.21 3.84
C LYS A 50 -19.81 -5.30 3.46
N ALA A 51 -18.66 -5.32 4.14
CA ALA A 51 -17.59 -6.26 3.86
C ALA A 51 -17.98 -7.70 4.24
N TYR A 52 -18.71 -7.87 5.34
CA TYR A 52 -19.25 -9.16 5.76
C TYR A 52 -20.27 -9.72 4.75
N VAL A 53 -21.19 -8.89 4.25
CA VAL A 53 -22.18 -9.29 3.23
C VAL A 53 -21.48 -9.76 1.95
N THR A 54 -20.45 -9.03 1.51
CA THR A 54 -19.63 -9.43 0.36
C THR A 54 -18.93 -10.75 0.61
N LEU A 55 -18.27 -10.93 1.76
CA LEU A 55 -17.61 -12.19 2.11
C LEU A 55 -18.60 -13.37 2.09
N ARG A 56 -19.78 -13.20 2.70
CA ARG A 56 -20.84 -14.23 2.71
C ARG A 56 -21.28 -14.60 1.29
N SER A 57 -21.40 -13.61 0.40
CA SER A 57 -21.78 -13.82 -0.99
C SER A 57 -20.69 -14.58 -1.78
N LEU A 58 -19.42 -14.32 -1.47
CA LEU A 58 -18.27 -14.95 -2.12
C LEU A 58 -18.02 -16.39 -1.64
N LEU A 59 -18.45 -16.75 -0.43
CA LEU A 59 -18.23 -18.09 0.14
C LEU A 59 -19.20 -19.16 -0.36
N LEU A 60 -20.18 -18.80 -1.19
CA LEU A 60 -21.16 -19.66 -1.89
C LEU A 60 -21.81 -20.76 -1.02
N LEU A 61 -21.11 -21.87 -0.78
CA LEU A 61 -21.57 -23.07 -0.07
C LEU A 61 -21.20 -23.09 1.43
N LYS A 62 -20.42 -22.12 1.91
CA LYS A 62 -19.98 -22.02 3.31
C LYS A 62 -20.44 -20.72 3.94
N THR A 63 -20.73 -20.76 5.23
CA THR A 63 -20.92 -19.54 6.02
C THR A 63 -19.57 -18.96 6.45
N PRO A 64 -19.48 -17.63 6.66
CA PRO A 64 -18.24 -17.01 7.13
C PRO A 64 -17.69 -17.60 8.43
N THR A 65 -18.53 -18.23 9.27
CA THR A 65 -18.14 -18.87 10.53
C THR A 65 -17.52 -20.27 10.37
N GLU A 66 -17.62 -20.87 9.18
CA GLU A 66 -17.14 -22.25 8.90
C GLU A 66 -15.77 -22.29 8.19
N VAL A 67 -15.20 -21.14 7.85
CA VAL A 67 -13.91 -21.04 7.17
C VAL A 67 -12.78 -20.68 8.12
N LYS A 68 -11.53 -20.80 7.71
CA LYS A 68 -10.41 -20.25 8.47
C LYS A 68 -10.30 -18.75 8.24
N TYR A 69 -9.70 -18.05 9.20
CA TYR A 69 -9.42 -16.62 9.05
C TYR A 69 -8.61 -16.34 7.79
N GLU A 70 -7.60 -17.16 7.50
CA GLU A 70 -6.71 -17.00 6.35
C GLU A 70 -7.48 -17.11 5.03
N ASP A 71 -8.46 -18.03 4.97
CA ASP A 71 -9.31 -18.20 3.80
C ASP A 71 -10.24 -16.99 3.61
N ALA A 72 -10.86 -16.50 4.69
CA ALA A 72 -11.72 -15.32 4.65
C ALA A 72 -10.96 -14.05 4.23
N ALA A 73 -9.78 -13.83 4.81
CA ALA A 73 -8.90 -12.72 4.48
C ALA A 73 -8.47 -12.79 3.00
N LYS A 74 -8.07 -13.97 2.52
CA LYS A 74 -7.69 -14.18 1.12
C LYS A 74 -8.83 -13.92 0.14
N VAL A 75 -10.04 -14.39 0.45
CA VAL A 75 -11.23 -14.14 -0.39
C VAL A 75 -11.51 -12.64 -0.51
N LEU A 76 -11.47 -11.91 0.59
CA LEU A 76 -11.67 -10.45 0.59
C LEU A 76 -10.55 -9.72 -0.13
N GLN A 77 -9.30 -10.14 0.06
CA GLN A 77 -8.15 -9.57 -0.64
C GLN A 77 -8.29 -9.75 -2.15
N GLN A 78 -8.66 -10.95 -2.63
CA GLN A 78 -8.88 -11.19 -4.06
C GLN A 78 -10.01 -10.36 -4.66
N HIS A 79 -11.04 -10.04 -3.86
CA HIS A 79 -12.18 -9.25 -4.32
C HIS A 79 -11.90 -7.74 -4.33
N TYR A 80 -11.34 -7.20 -3.25
CA TYR A 80 -11.13 -5.75 -3.08
C TYR A 80 -9.77 -5.25 -3.57
N ALA A 81 -8.77 -6.14 -3.63
CA ALA A 81 -7.47 -5.90 -4.23
C ALA A 81 -7.17 -6.99 -5.27
N PRO A 82 -8.01 -7.10 -6.33
CA PRO A 82 -7.75 -8.06 -7.39
C PRO A 82 -6.36 -7.79 -7.95
N LYS A 83 -5.58 -8.85 -8.14
CA LYS A 83 -4.20 -8.75 -8.61
C LYS A 83 -4.19 -8.02 -9.95
N ARG A 84 -3.80 -6.75 -9.93
CA ARG A 84 -3.66 -5.94 -11.14
C ARG A 84 -2.49 -6.51 -11.93
N SER A 85 -2.58 -6.45 -13.25
CA SER A 85 -1.48 -6.89 -14.11
C SER A 85 -0.23 -6.07 -13.78
N MET A 86 0.87 -6.76 -13.47
CA MET A 86 2.18 -6.14 -13.25
C MET A 86 2.51 -5.14 -14.36
N VAL A 87 2.15 -5.46 -15.60
CA VAL A 87 2.37 -4.59 -16.77
C VAL A 87 1.58 -3.28 -16.65
N THR A 88 0.30 -3.36 -16.29
CA THR A 88 -0.58 -2.17 -16.14
C THR A 88 -0.10 -1.28 -15.02
N GLU A 89 0.28 -1.85 -13.88
CA GLU A 89 0.78 -1.05 -12.79
C GLU A 89 2.13 -0.42 -13.15
N ARG A 90 3.02 -1.15 -13.86
CA ARG A 90 4.34 -0.62 -14.25
C ARG A 90 4.16 0.52 -15.25
N TYR A 91 3.20 0.38 -16.14
CA TYR A 91 2.78 1.44 -17.03
C TYR A 91 2.38 2.71 -16.27
N HIS A 92 1.56 2.61 -15.22
CA HIS A 92 1.19 3.77 -14.41
C HIS A 92 2.38 4.38 -13.65
N PHE A 93 3.25 3.55 -13.09
CA PHE A 93 4.49 3.99 -12.45
C PHE A 93 5.37 4.77 -13.42
N TYR A 94 5.70 4.19 -14.58
CA TYR A 94 6.59 4.80 -15.56
C TYR A 94 6.00 6.01 -16.27
N ARG A 95 4.67 6.15 -16.32
CA ARG A 95 4.01 7.35 -16.86
C ARG A 95 3.87 8.50 -15.87
N ARG A 96 4.12 8.26 -14.57
CA ARG A 96 3.91 9.30 -13.57
C ARG A 96 4.90 10.47 -13.75
N GLN A 97 4.36 11.67 -13.82
CA GLN A 97 5.08 12.95 -13.90
C GLN A 97 4.63 13.84 -12.74
N GLN A 98 5.52 14.62 -12.13
CA GLN A 98 5.15 15.60 -11.10
C GLN A 98 4.05 16.53 -11.64
N GLU A 99 2.96 16.68 -10.89
CA GLU A 99 1.84 17.53 -11.30
C GLU A 99 2.15 19.03 -11.12
N PRO A 100 1.44 19.95 -11.81
CA PRO A 100 1.78 21.37 -11.79
C PRO A 100 1.83 22.05 -10.40
N SER A 101 1.00 21.57 -9.48
CA SER A 101 0.87 22.08 -8.11
C SER A 101 1.37 21.09 -7.06
N GLU A 102 2.03 20.01 -7.48
CA GLU A 102 2.50 18.96 -6.58
C GLU A 102 3.94 19.25 -6.15
N SER A 103 4.18 19.22 -4.84
CA SER A 103 5.55 19.32 -4.32
C SER A 103 6.36 18.06 -4.60
N ILE A 104 7.69 18.16 -4.62
CA ILE A 104 8.59 17.02 -4.81
C ILE A 104 8.38 15.99 -3.70
N ALA A 105 8.13 16.43 -2.46
CA ALA A 105 7.81 15.52 -1.36
C ALA A 105 6.51 14.72 -1.62
N GLN A 106 5.45 15.38 -2.11
CA GLN A 106 4.21 14.72 -2.49
C GLN A 106 4.43 13.75 -3.66
N PHE A 107 5.22 14.16 -4.65
CA PHE A 107 5.55 13.33 -5.80
C PHE A 107 6.33 12.07 -5.39
N ILE A 108 7.32 12.19 -4.50
CA ILE A 108 8.06 11.05 -3.92
C ILE A 108 7.11 10.07 -3.25
N VAL A 109 6.17 10.55 -2.42
CA VAL A 109 5.17 9.70 -1.78
C VAL A 109 4.27 9.01 -2.81
N ALA A 110 3.86 9.72 -3.85
CA ALA A 110 3.06 9.15 -4.93
C ALA A 110 3.80 8.04 -5.70
N LEU A 111 5.11 8.22 -5.97
CA LEU A 111 5.96 7.21 -6.59
C LEU A 111 6.11 5.98 -5.70
N LYS A 112 6.39 6.17 -4.39
CA LYS A 112 6.47 5.06 -3.42
C LYS A 112 5.16 4.27 -3.36
N ARG A 113 4.01 4.96 -3.36
CA ARG A 113 2.68 4.32 -3.37
C ARG A 113 2.39 3.54 -4.65
N LEU A 114 2.90 4.02 -5.79
CA LEU A 114 2.77 3.28 -7.05
C LEU A 114 3.69 2.06 -7.07
N ALA A 115 4.90 2.17 -6.52
CA ALA A 115 5.87 1.09 -6.48
C ALA A 115 5.56 0.03 -5.42
N SER A 116 4.88 0.37 -4.32
CA SER A 116 4.49 -0.56 -3.26
C SER A 116 3.50 -1.64 -3.72
N LYS A 117 2.84 -1.43 -4.86
CA LYS A 117 1.91 -2.40 -5.47
C LYS A 117 2.63 -3.47 -6.30
N HIS A 118 3.93 -3.29 -6.53
CA HIS A 118 4.73 -4.15 -7.39
C HIS A 118 5.86 -4.84 -6.65
N SER A 119 6.20 -6.03 -7.15
CA SER A 119 7.51 -6.62 -6.95
C SER A 119 8.50 -5.98 -7.95
N PHE A 120 9.01 -4.79 -7.63
CA PHE A 120 10.29 -4.32 -8.19
C PHE A 120 11.49 -5.04 -7.55
N GLU A 121 11.23 -5.79 -6.48
CA GLU A 121 12.21 -6.61 -5.76
C GLU A 121 13.48 -5.80 -5.48
N ASN A 122 14.64 -6.31 -5.89
CA ASN A 122 15.94 -5.68 -5.65
C ASN A 122 16.18 -4.42 -6.49
N PHE A 123 15.31 -4.10 -7.45
CA PHE A 123 15.43 -2.94 -8.35
C PHE A 123 14.51 -1.77 -7.94
N LEU A 124 13.88 -1.84 -6.76
CA LEU A 124 12.92 -0.83 -6.31
C LEU A 124 13.53 0.57 -6.20
N GLU A 125 14.70 0.69 -5.58
CA GLU A 125 15.34 1.99 -5.36
C GLU A 125 15.84 2.62 -6.66
N ASP A 126 16.41 1.82 -7.57
CA ASP A 126 16.82 2.28 -8.90
C ASP A 126 15.62 2.74 -9.72
N ALA A 127 14.53 1.96 -9.75
CA ALA A 127 13.30 2.34 -10.46
C ALA A 127 12.70 3.64 -9.90
N LEU A 128 12.67 3.79 -8.57
CA LEU A 128 12.20 5.01 -7.89
C LEU A 128 13.07 6.21 -8.25
N ARG A 129 14.40 6.07 -8.16
CA ARG A 129 15.37 7.10 -8.52
C ARG A 129 15.18 7.56 -9.95
N ASP A 130 15.21 6.64 -10.90
CA ASP A 130 15.15 6.96 -12.33
C ASP A 130 13.82 7.65 -12.65
N ARG A 131 12.72 7.15 -12.08
CA ARG A 131 11.39 7.74 -12.30
C ARG A 131 11.24 9.11 -11.65
N LEU A 132 11.83 9.35 -10.48
CA LEU A 132 11.87 10.66 -9.86
C LEU A 132 12.62 11.64 -10.76
N ILE A 133 13.86 11.34 -11.14
CA ILE A 133 14.69 12.23 -11.98
C ILE A 133 13.96 12.60 -13.28
N VAL A 134 13.50 11.60 -14.03
CA VAL A 134 12.83 11.83 -15.32
C VAL A 134 11.45 12.49 -15.11
N GLY A 135 10.82 12.29 -13.95
CA GLY A 135 9.46 12.77 -13.65
C GLY A 135 9.36 14.17 -13.06
N LEU A 136 10.47 14.76 -12.61
CA LEU A 136 10.51 16.12 -12.07
C LEU A 136 10.10 17.13 -13.13
N ARG A 137 9.42 18.21 -12.75
CA ARG A 137 9.07 19.31 -13.68
C ARG A 137 10.21 20.31 -13.88
N THR A 138 11.00 20.57 -12.84
CA THR A 138 12.02 21.62 -12.86
C THR A 138 13.31 21.12 -13.52
N ASP A 139 13.59 21.59 -14.72
CA ASP A 139 14.78 21.19 -15.48
C ASP A 139 16.10 21.50 -14.74
N ALA A 140 16.17 22.61 -14.00
CA ALA A 140 17.36 22.96 -13.22
C ALA A 140 17.71 21.89 -12.17
N ILE A 141 16.70 21.34 -11.48
CA ILE A 141 16.88 20.25 -10.52
C ILE A 141 17.34 18.99 -11.27
N ARG A 142 16.70 18.66 -12.40
CA ARG A 142 17.07 17.50 -13.22
C ARG A 142 18.51 17.58 -13.72
N CYS A 143 18.94 18.73 -14.23
CA CYS A 143 20.31 18.98 -14.67
C CYS A 143 21.32 18.82 -13.52
N ARG A 144 20.99 19.31 -12.32
CA ARG A 144 21.86 19.12 -11.14
C ARG A 144 22.02 17.64 -10.80
N LEU A 145 20.94 16.87 -10.86
CA LEU A 145 20.95 15.44 -10.57
C LEU A 145 21.73 14.64 -11.61
N PHE A 146 21.64 15.01 -12.90
CA PHE A 146 22.44 14.39 -13.97
C PHE A 146 23.94 14.67 -13.86
N ALA A 147 24.35 15.72 -13.16
CA ALA A 147 25.76 16.07 -12.97
C ALA A 147 26.39 15.35 -11.77
N LEU A 148 25.64 14.52 -11.04
CA LEU A 148 26.16 13.73 -9.93
C LEU A 148 27.01 12.55 -10.44
N PRO A 149 28.10 12.18 -9.74
CA PRO A 149 28.82 10.94 -10.01
C PRO A 149 27.91 9.71 -9.83
N ASP A 150 28.10 8.66 -10.65
CA ASP A 150 27.26 7.45 -10.64
C ASP A 150 27.10 6.82 -9.24
N ASN A 151 28.16 6.84 -8.43
CA ASN A 151 28.17 6.30 -7.07
C ASN A 151 27.42 7.17 -6.04
N GLU A 152 27.04 8.40 -6.39
CA GLU A 152 26.26 9.32 -5.55
C GLU A 152 24.80 9.42 -5.99
N VAL A 153 24.41 8.86 -7.13
CA VAL A 153 23.03 8.88 -7.62
C VAL A 153 22.23 7.75 -6.96
N THR A 154 22.10 7.81 -5.64
CA THR A 154 21.25 6.90 -4.86
C THR A 154 19.86 7.50 -4.68
N TRP A 155 18.85 6.64 -4.44
CA TRP A 155 17.48 7.09 -4.20
C TRP A 155 17.40 8.15 -3.09
N GLU A 156 18.04 7.89 -1.96
CA GLU A 156 18.07 8.79 -0.81
C GLU A 156 18.72 10.13 -1.16
N ARG A 157 19.89 10.10 -1.82
CA ARG A 157 20.63 11.30 -2.17
C ARG A 157 19.86 12.18 -3.16
N VAL A 158 19.25 11.55 -4.17
CA VAL A 158 18.41 12.23 -5.15
C VAL A 158 17.19 12.87 -4.49
N CYS A 159 16.50 12.18 -3.58
CA CYS A 159 15.38 12.74 -2.83
C CYS A 159 15.81 14.00 -2.07
N ASN A 160 16.91 13.93 -1.32
CA ASN A 160 17.40 15.03 -0.49
C ASN A 160 17.80 16.27 -1.31
N ILE A 161 18.48 16.06 -2.45
CA ILE A 161 18.86 17.18 -3.32
C ILE A 161 17.62 17.80 -3.96
N ALA A 162 16.71 16.97 -4.47
CA ALA A 162 15.51 17.45 -5.15
C ALA A 162 14.63 18.28 -4.20
N THR A 163 14.37 17.80 -2.99
CA THR A 163 13.57 18.53 -2.00
C THR A 163 14.26 19.79 -1.49
N ALA A 164 15.59 19.78 -1.30
CA ALA A 164 16.34 20.96 -0.86
C ALA A 164 16.34 22.09 -1.90
N MET A 165 16.26 21.76 -3.20
CA MET A 165 16.22 22.74 -4.29
C MET A 165 14.81 23.26 -4.60
N GLU A 166 13.76 22.66 -4.04
CA GLU A 166 12.38 23.15 -4.16
C GLU A 166 12.07 24.30 -3.18
N ALA A 167 12.82 24.37 -2.07
CA ALA A 167 12.66 25.35 -1.00
C ALA A 167 13.10 26.78 -1.38
#